data_AF-A0A526RWH4-F1
#
_entry.id   AF-A0A526RWH4-F1
#
_cell.length_a   1.000
_cell.length_b   1.000
_cell.length_c   1.000
_cell.angle_alpha   90.00
_cell.angle_beta   90.00
_cell.angle_gamma   90.00
#
_symmetry.space_group_name_H-M   'P 1'
#
loop_
_entity.id
_entity.type
_entity.pdbx_description
1 polymer ?
#
loop_
_entity_poly.entity_id
_entity_poly.type
_entity_poly.pdbx_seq_one_letter_code
_entity_poly.pdbx_strand_id
1 'polypeptide(L)'
;AYDVGSALKDLKHSHTLLVTTATRSDRAAETLSLMRKVVKQLADEGPTEAELEATKRNLIGGYAIDNLGSSSSIAATLVELQLDKLGIDYIQRHAALIDQVTLDQVKAAARKLLSAEPAIMIVGPPLGG
;
A
#
# COMPACT_ATOMS: atom_id res chain seq x y z
N ALA A 1 -10.19 13.84 -7.68
CA ALA A 1 -10.64 12.54 -7.15
C ALA A 1 -11.26 12.77 -5.79
N TYR A 2 -12.33 12.04 -5.44
CA TYR A 2 -12.88 12.05 -4.09
C TYR A 2 -12.02 11.18 -3.15
N ASP A 3 -11.39 10.14 -3.68
CA ASP A 3 -10.47 9.27 -2.96
C ASP A 3 -9.43 8.65 -3.91
N VAL A 4 -8.22 8.36 -3.40
CA VAL A 4 -7.18 7.59 -4.08
C VAL A 4 -6.40 6.79 -3.04
N GLY A 5 -6.18 5.51 -3.31
CA GLY A 5 -5.50 4.62 -2.39
C GLY A 5 -4.80 3.48 -3.10
N SER A 6 -3.92 2.81 -2.37
CA SER A 6 -3.29 1.56 -2.82
C SER A 6 -3.26 0.55 -1.70
N ALA A 7 -3.36 -0.73 -2.05
CA ALA A 7 -3.30 -1.82 -1.10
C ALA A 7 -2.54 -3.01 -1.72
N LEU A 8 -1.56 -3.52 -0.98
CA LEU A 8 -0.96 -4.82 -1.27
C LEU A 8 -1.68 -5.88 -0.43
N LYS A 9 -2.24 -6.90 -1.10
CA LYS A 9 -2.89 -8.03 -0.45
C LYS A 9 -2.09 -9.29 -0.71
N ASP A 10 -1.55 -9.85 0.35
CA ASP A 10 -0.77 -11.09 0.33
C ASP A 10 -1.68 -12.27 0.65
N LEU A 11 -2.33 -12.81 -0.39
CA LEU A 11 -3.15 -14.01 -0.24
C LEU A 11 -2.27 -15.25 -0.39
N LYS A 12 -2.67 -16.35 0.26
CA LYS A 12 -1.95 -17.63 0.29
C LYS A 12 -1.48 -18.16 -1.08
N HIS A 13 -2.20 -17.84 -2.16
CA HIS A 13 -1.91 -18.32 -3.51
C HIS A 13 -1.73 -17.20 -4.54
N SER A 14 -1.89 -15.93 -4.13
CA SER A 14 -1.75 -14.79 -5.05
C SER A 14 -1.46 -13.51 -4.28
N HIS A 15 -0.50 -12.72 -4.75
CA HIS A 15 -0.27 -11.37 -4.26
C HIS A 15 -0.92 -10.39 -5.23
N THR A 16 -1.70 -9.45 -4.72
CA THR A 16 -2.35 -8.42 -5.56
C THR A 16 -2.02 -7.04 -5.04
N LEU A 17 -1.40 -6.22 -5.88
CA LEU A 17 -1.28 -4.79 -5.66
C LEU A 17 -2.41 -4.08 -6.42
N LEU A 18 -3.27 -3.40 -5.68
CA LEU A 18 -4.39 -2.65 -6.23
C LEU A 18 -4.15 -1.14 -6.01
N VAL A 19 -4.39 -0.35 -7.04
CA VAL A 19 -4.45 1.12 -6.95
C VAL A 19 -5.84 1.55 -7.41
N THR A 20 -6.57 2.24 -6.54
CA THR A 20 -7.97 2.62 -6.77
C THR A 20 -8.17 4.11 -6.67
N THR A 21 -9.11 4.65 -7.44
CA THR A 21 -9.58 6.02 -7.29
C THR A 21 -11.05 6.14 -7.65
N ALA A 22 -11.71 7.17 -7.12
CA ALA A 22 -13.01 7.63 -7.57
C ALA A 22 -12.92 9.09 -8.02
N THR A 23 -13.41 9.39 -9.23
CA THR A 23 -13.32 10.73 -9.82
C THR A 23 -14.56 11.04 -10.67
N ARG A 24 -14.74 12.31 -11.05
CA ARG A 24 -15.81 12.70 -11.98
C ARG A 24 -15.57 12.07 -13.36
N SER A 25 -16.62 11.65 -14.05
CA SER A 25 -16.53 10.96 -15.34
C SER A 25 -15.78 11.76 -16.41
N ASP A 26 -15.99 13.08 -16.46
CA ASP A 26 -15.31 14.00 -17.39
C ASP A 26 -13.80 14.16 -17.13
N ARG A 27 -13.30 13.67 -15.98
CA ARG A 27 -11.88 13.70 -15.59
C ARG A 27 -11.25 12.32 -15.52
N ALA A 28 -11.98 11.26 -15.87
CA ALA A 28 -11.50 9.89 -15.66
C ALA A 28 -10.26 9.55 -16.51
N ALA A 29 -10.22 9.98 -17.78
CA ALA A 29 -9.07 9.77 -18.67
C ALA A 29 -7.81 10.51 -18.18
N GLU A 30 -7.96 11.78 -17.77
CA GLU A 30 -6.89 12.59 -17.19
C GLU A 30 -6.37 11.97 -15.88
N THR A 31 -7.28 11.55 -15.00
CA THR A 31 -6.94 10.93 -13.71
C THR A 31 -6.18 9.63 -13.91
N LEU A 32 -6.64 8.76 -14.81
CA LEU A 32 -5.94 7.51 -15.13
C LEU A 32 -4.54 7.77 -15.68
N SER A 33 -4.41 8.76 -16.57
CA SER A 33 -3.11 9.13 -17.17
C SER A 33 -2.13 9.62 -16.12
N LEU A 34 -2.59 10.46 -15.18
CA LEU A 34 -1.79 10.94 -14.07
C LEU A 34 -1.39 9.80 -13.13
N MET A 35 -2.31 8.90 -12.78
CA MET A 35 -1.99 7.74 -11.95
C MET A 35 -0.92 6.86 -12.59
N ARG A 36 -1.04 6.55 -13.89
CA ARG A 36 -0.01 5.76 -14.59
C ARG A 36 1.35 6.47 -14.58
N LYS A 37 1.36 7.81 -14.71
CA LYS A 37 2.60 8.59 -14.63
C LYS A 37 3.25 8.46 -13.25
N VAL A 38 2.48 8.62 -12.16
CA VAL A 38 3.00 8.53 -10.79
C VAL A 38 3.49 7.11 -10.48
N VAL A 39 2.72 6.09 -10.86
CA VAL A 39 3.12 4.67 -10.70
C VAL A 39 4.42 4.39 -11.44
N LYS A 40 4.53 4.86 -12.68
CA LYS A 40 5.75 4.71 -13.48
C LYS A 40 6.95 5.40 -12.84
N GLN A 41 6.77 6.64 -12.36
CA GLN A 41 7.83 7.37 -11.68
C GLN A 41 8.31 6.63 -10.43
N LEU A 42 7.38 6.10 -9.62
CA LEU A 42 7.71 5.31 -8.44
C LEU A 42 8.40 3.98 -8.79
N ALA A 43 8.08 3.36 -9.93
CA ALA A 43 8.78 2.17 -10.42
C ALA A 43 10.22 2.47 -10.88
N ASP A 44 10.42 3.63 -11.53
CA ASP A 44 11.68 4.02 -12.16
C ASP A 44 12.67 4.62 -11.14
N GLU A 45 12.20 5.55 -10.30
CA GLU A 45 13.00 6.36 -9.38
C GLU A 45 12.89 5.88 -7.92
N GLY A 46 11.73 5.31 -7.56
CA GLY A 46 11.37 4.98 -6.18
C GLY A 46 11.07 6.21 -5.31
N PRO A 47 10.76 6.00 -4.02
CA PRO A 47 10.50 7.12 -3.11
C PRO A 47 11.79 7.84 -2.74
N THR A 48 11.63 8.99 -2.08
CA THR A 48 12.71 9.73 -1.42
C THR A 48 12.96 9.20 -0.01
N GLU A 49 14.14 9.53 0.54
CA GLU A 49 14.47 9.21 1.94
C GLU A 49 13.47 9.86 2.92
N ALA A 50 13.06 11.10 2.64
CA ALA A 50 12.11 11.82 3.48
C ALA A 50 10.72 11.17 3.50
N GLU A 51 10.26 10.66 2.34
CA GLU A 51 9.01 9.90 2.26
C GLU A 51 9.11 8.58 3.02
N LEU A 52 10.22 7.83 2.87
CA LEU A 52 10.44 6.59 3.62
C LEU A 52 10.36 6.84 5.13
N GLU A 53 11.11 7.82 5.63
CA GLU A 53 11.16 8.14 7.05
C GLU A 53 9.84 8.68 7.60
N ALA A 54 9.08 9.42 6.78
CA ALA A 54 7.73 9.84 7.15
C ALA A 54 6.76 8.65 7.24
N THR A 55 6.80 7.74 6.26
CA THR A 55 5.97 6.53 6.24
C THR A 55 6.30 5.59 7.39
N LYS A 56 7.58 5.33 7.68
CA LYS A 56 7.99 4.51 8.83
C LYS A 56 7.42 5.06 10.15
N ARG A 57 7.60 6.36 10.39
CA ARG A 57 7.06 7.03 11.59
C ARG A 57 5.54 6.90 11.69
N ASN A 58 4.83 7.04 10.57
CA ASN A 58 3.38 6.88 10.53
C ASN A 58 2.96 5.43 10.84
N LEU A 59 3.58 4.42 10.22
CA LEU A 59 3.28 3.01 10.45
C LEU A 59 3.57 2.58 11.89
N ILE A 60 4.70 3.02 12.44
CA ILE A 60 5.10 2.70 13.82
C ILE A 60 4.17 3.40 14.82
N GLY A 61 3.90 4.70 14.61
CA GLY A 61 3.05 5.49 15.50
C GLY A 61 1.56 5.11 15.44
N GLY A 62 1.08 4.68 14.27
CA GLY A 62 -0.32 4.30 14.04
C GLY A 62 -0.69 2.92 14.62
N TYR A 63 0.27 2.00 14.73
CA TYR A 63 -0.01 0.60 15.11
C TYR A 63 -0.80 0.45 16.42
N ALA A 64 -0.44 1.22 17.45
CA ALA A 64 -1.14 1.14 18.74
C ALA A 64 -2.62 1.61 18.64
N ILE A 65 -2.91 2.54 17.74
CA ILE A 65 -4.27 3.08 17.54
C ILE A 65 -5.07 2.10 16.68
N ASP A 66 -4.54 1.74 15.52
CA ASP A 66 -5.26 0.99 14.49
C ASP A 66 -5.46 -0.47 14.90
N ASN A 67 -4.44 -1.10 15.50
CA ASN A 67 -4.46 -2.51 15.85
C ASN A 67 -4.84 -2.75 17.32
N LEU A 68 -4.52 -1.82 18.22
CA LEU A 68 -4.65 -2.03 19.68
C LEU A 68 -5.63 -1.07 20.38
N GLY A 69 -6.34 -0.22 19.62
CA GLY A 69 -7.25 0.80 20.18
C GLY A 69 -8.59 0.27 20.72
N SER A 70 -8.95 -0.99 20.44
CA SER A 70 -10.23 -1.59 20.86
C SER A 70 -10.13 -3.10 21.07
N SER A 71 -11.01 -3.70 21.88
CA SER A 71 -11.04 -5.16 22.05
C SER A 71 -11.24 -5.92 20.73
N SER A 72 -12.02 -5.36 19.79
CA SER A 72 -12.24 -5.95 18.48
C SER A 72 -11.00 -5.87 17.58
N SER A 73 -10.30 -4.74 17.54
CA SER A 73 -9.06 -4.60 16.77
C SER A 73 -7.94 -5.50 17.33
N ILE A 74 -7.86 -5.61 18.66
CA ILE A 74 -6.90 -6.51 19.32
C ILE A 74 -7.19 -7.96 18.95
N ALA A 75 -8.45 -8.40 19.06
CA ALA A 75 -8.83 -9.76 18.71
C ALA A 75 -8.54 -10.09 17.24
N ALA A 76 -8.87 -9.17 16.32
CA ALA A 76 -8.57 -9.32 14.90
C ALA A 76 -7.06 -9.44 14.64
N THR A 77 -6.26 -8.55 15.25
CA THR A 77 -4.80 -8.55 15.13
C THR A 77 -4.21 -9.87 15.63
N LEU A 78 -4.62 -10.35 16.82
CA LEU A 78 -4.10 -11.60 17.38
C LEU A 78 -4.42 -12.82 16.50
N VAL A 79 -5.61 -12.84 15.89
CA VAL A 79 -5.99 -13.90 14.93
C VAL A 79 -5.11 -13.82 13.67
N GLU A 80 -4.90 -12.64 13.11
CA GLU A 80 -4.05 -12.43 11.93
C GLU A 80 -2.60 -12.90 12.19
N LEU A 81 -2.00 -12.49 13.32
CA LEU A 81 -0.66 -12.93 13.72
C LEU A 81 -0.55 -14.46 13.84
N GLN A 82 -1.60 -15.13 14.31
CA GLN A 82 -1.65 -16.59 14.42
C GLN A 82 -1.75 -17.26 13.04
N LEU A 83 -2.60 -16.74 12.16
CA LEU A 83 -2.78 -17.24 10.79
C LEU A 83 -1.47 -17.14 9.99
N ASP A 84 -0.76 -16.02 10.15
CA ASP A 84 0.51 -15.74 9.48
C ASP A 84 1.73 -16.34 10.20
N LYS A 85 1.52 -16.98 11.36
CA LYS A 85 2.56 -17.64 12.17
C LYS A 85 3.70 -16.69 12.58
N LEU A 86 3.37 -15.45 12.89
CA LEU A 86 4.36 -14.39 13.16
C LEU A 86 4.96 -14.43 14.58
N GLY A 87 4.34 -15.20 15.47
CA GLY A 87 4.75 -15.36 16.87
C GLY A 87 4.10 -14.33 17.80
N ILE A 88 4.00 -14.68 19.08
CA ILE A 88 3.39 -13.82 20.11
C ILE A 88 4.22 -12.55 20.38
N ASP A 89 5.51 -12.60 20.04
CA ASP A 89 6.46 -11.51 20.22
C ASP A 89 6.48 -10.51 19.04
N TYR A 90 5.66 -10.73 18.02
CA TYR A 90 5.63 -9.89 16.82
C TYR A 90 5.28 -8.44 17.14
N ILE A 91 4.33 -8.20 18.06
CA ILE A 91 3.93 -6.85 18.46
C ILE A 91 5.13 -6.06 19.01
N GLN A 92 6.00 -6.70 19.78
CA GLN A 92 7.21 -6.09 20.33
C GLN A 92 8.28 -5.86 19.26
N ARG A 93 8.36 -6.75 18.26
CA ARG A 93 9.32 -6.65 17.16
C ARG A 93 8.87 -5.75 16.01
N HIS A 94 7.58 -5.43 15.90
CA HIS A 94 6.98 -4.77 14.74
C HIS A 94 7.71 -3.47 14.36
N ALA A 95 7.95 -2.59 15.34
CA ALA A 95 8.66 -1.33 15.09
C ALA A 95 10.08 -1.56 14.55
N ALA A 96 10.83 -2.47 15.18
CA ALA A 96 12.19 -2.80 14.76
C ALA A 96 12.25 -3.43 13.36
N LEU A 97 11.24 -4.22 12.97
CA LEU A 97 11.13 -4.78 11.62
C LEU A 97 10.90 -3.68 10.57
N ILE A 98 10.05 -2.69 10.87
CA ILE A 98 9.81 -1.55 9.98
C ILE A 98 11.05 -0.65 9.89
N ASP A 99 11.73 -0.39 11.00
CA ASP A 99 12.94 0.45 11.03
C ASP A 99 14.08 -0.13 10.18
N GLN A 100 14.19 -1.46 10.12
CA GLN A 100 15.21 -2.17 9.33
C GLN A 100 15.00 -2.05 7.82
N VAL A 101 13.84 -1.60 7.35
CA VAL A 101 13.56 -1.44 5.92
C VAL A 101 14.42 -0.31 5.35
N THR A 102 15.21 -0.59 4.32
CA THR A 102 16.08 0.40 3.68
C THR A 102 15.45 1.01 2.44
N LEU A 103 15.91 2.21 2.05
CA LEU A 103 15.48 2.85 0.81
C LEU A 103 15.69 1.95 -0.41
N ASP A 104 16.83 1.28 -0.50
CA ASP A 104 17.14 0.38 -1.61
C ASP A 104 16.19 -0.82 -1.69
N GLN A 105 15.78 -1.38 -0.55
CA GLN A 105 14.78 -2.45 -0.52
C GLN A 105 13.43 -1.96 -1.03
N VAL A 106 13.01 -0.75 -0.64
CA VAL A 106 11.74 -0.16 -1.11
C VAL A 106 11.82 0.14 -2.60
N LYS A 107 12.94 0.69 -3.10
CA LYS A 107 13.14 0.92 -4.55
C LYS A 107 13.09 -0.38 -5.34
N ALA A 108 13.75 -1.43 -4.85
CA ALA A 108 13.72 -2.74 -5.49
C ALA A 108 12.30 -3.34 -5.51
N ALA A 109 11.56 -3.23 -4.40
CA ALA A 109 10.18 -3.70 -4.32
C ALA A 109 9.25 -2.89 -5.24
N ALA A 110 9.35 -1.56 -5.24
CA ALA A 110 8.60 -0.67 -6.13
C ALA A 110 8.84 -1.03 -7.60
N ARG A 111 10.11 -1.15 -8.02
CA ARG A 111 10.45 -1.59 -9.37
C ARG A 111 9.83 -2.96 -9.69
N LYS A 112 9.95 -3.95 -8.79
CA LYS A 112 9.41 -5.30 -9.02
C LYS A 112 7.89 -5.30 -9.17
N LEU A 113 7.17 -4.57 -8.32
CA LEU A 113 5.70 -4.61 -8.26
C LEU A 113 5.04 -3.70 -9.29
N LEU A 114 5.67 -2.56 -9.62
CA LEU A 114 5.05 -1.50 -10.43
C LEU A 114 5.50 -1.48 -11.89
N SER A 115 6.52 -2.28 -12.27
CA SER A 115 6.97 -2.36 -13.68
C SER A 115 6.08 -3.24 -14.57
N ALA A 116 5.18 -4.03 -13.98
CA ALA A 116 4.24 -4.85 -14.74
C ALA A 116 3.10 -3.99 -15.29
N GLU A 117 2.65 -4.28 -16.52
CA GLU A 117 1.44 -3.64 -17.04
C GLU A 117 0.21 -4.13 -16.25
N PRO A 118 -0.55 -3.22 -15.62
CA PRO A 118 -1.67 -3.62 -14.78
C PRO A 118 -2.90 -3.94 -15.61
N ALA A 119 -3.76 -4.82 -15.09
CA ALA A 119 -5.15 -4.87 -15.54
C ALA A 119 -5.88 -3.60 -15.08
N ILE A 120 -6.61 -2.95 -15.99
CA ILE A 120 -7.35 -1.71 -15.71
C ILE A 120 -8.84 -2.00 -15.83
N MET A 121 -9.59 -1.69 -14.78
CA MET A 121 -11.05 -1.76 -14.76
C MET A 121 -11.60 -0.35 -14.48
N ILE A 122 -12.52 0.09 -15.34
CA ILE A 122 -13.19 1.39 -15.22
C ILE A 122 -14.69 1.13 -15.22
N VAL A 123 -15.38 1.68 -14.24
CA VAL A 123 -16.84 1.55 -14.10
C VAL A 123 -17.44 2.96 -14.11
N GLY A 124 -18.29 3.22 -15.11
CA GLY A 124 -18.92 4.53 -15.31
C GLY A 124 -19.30 4.76 -16.78
N PRO A 125 -19.70 5.99 -17.15
CA PRO A 125 -19.87 6.37 -18.55
C PRO A 125 -18.59 6.12 -19.37
N PRO A 126 -18.70 5.87 -20.69
CA PRO A 126 -17.54 5.73 -21.55
C PRO A 126 -16.59 6.92 -21.38
N LEU A 127 -15.29 6.65 -21.33
CA LEU A 127 -14.30 7.71 -21.41
C LEU A 127 -14.52 8.46 -22.72
N GLY A 128 -14.80 9.77 -22.63
CA GLY A 128 -14.87 10.62 -23.81
C GLY A 128 -13.55 10.54 -24.57
N GLY A 129 -13.65 10.26 -25.88
CA GLY A 129 -12.51 10.30 -26.81
C GLY A 129 -12.01 11.71 -27.05
#